data_AF-A0A4Y8AVR6-F1
#
_entry.id   AF-A0A4Y8AVR6-F1
#
_cell.length_a   1.000
_cell.length_b   1.000
_cell.length_c   1.000
_cell.angle_alpha   90.00
_cell.angle_beta   90.00
_cell.angle_gamma   90.00
#
_symmetry.space_group_name_H-M   'P 1'
#
loop_
_entity.id
_entity.type
_entity.pdbx_description
1 polymer ?
#
loop_
_entity_poly.entity_id
_entity_poly.type
_entity_poly.pdbx_seq_one_letter_code
_entity_poly.pdbx_strand_id
1 'polypeptide(L)'
;MEFFRIIRVKTTEKRIQDKLTIANLESISNELFVIGNQNTTEAEIGSVWGEFTLTRSLIRGGIRLALEECPNALAWTITTGIKPDPEVIVIHLTINRKEQTADFIQEIEAFLDDQSSCLQQYFKATT
;
A
#
# COMPACT_ATOMS: atom_id res chain seq x y z
N MET A 1 -0.31 2.00 15.97
CA MET A 1 0.14 0.60 15.75
C MET A 1 0.80 0.53 14.39
N GLU A 2 1.75 -0.39 14.23
CA GLU A 2 2.56 -0.54 13.01
C GLU A 2 2.54 -2.01 12.58
N PHE A 3 2.45 -2.23 11.26
CA PHE A 3 2.33 -3.55 10.64
C PHE A 3 3.25 -3.64 9.43
N PHE A 4 3.83 -4.81 9.20
CA PHE A 4 4.86 -4.99 8.17
C PHE A 4 4.59 -6.19 7.27
N ARG A 5 4.98 -6.04 6.00
CA ARG A 5 5.23 -7.17 5.09
C ARG A 5 6.56 -7.00 4.39
N ILE A 6 7.26 -8.12 4.19
CA ILE A 6 8.54 -8.17 3.49
C ILE A 6 8.38 -9.08 2.28
N ILE A 7 8.56 -8.51 1.10
CA ILE A 7 8.42 -9.22 -0.17
C ILE A 7 9.81 -9.38 -0.77
N ARG A 8 10.24 -10.64 -0.95
CA ARG A 8 11.55 -10.98 -1.52
C ARG A 8 11.55 -10.86 -3.05
N VAL A 9 11.35 -9.64 -3.53
CA VAL A 9 11.41 -9.26 -4.94
C VAL A 9 12.33 -8.07 -5.10
N LYS A 10 13.31 -8.21 -6.01
CA LYS A 10 14.23 -7.12 -6.35
C LYS A 10 13.54 -6.12 -7.25
N THR A 11 13.62 -4.85 -6.89
CA THR A 11 13.12 -3.73 -7.70
C THR A 11 13.93 -2.48 -7.36
N THR A 12 13.56 -1.33 -7.94
CA THR A 12 14.19 -0.05 -7.64
C THR A 12 13.15 0.96 -7.18
N GLU A 13 13.58 1.98 -6.43
CA GLU A 13 12.73 3.12 -6.05
C GLU A 13 11.99 3.68 -7.26
N LYS A 14 12.72 3.97 -8.34
CA LYS A 14 12.14 4.49 -9.59
C LYS A 14 11.08 3.57 -10.17
N ARG A 15 11.31 2.26 -10.18
CA ARG A 15 10.34 1.28 -10.70
C ARG A 15 9.09 1.23 -9.81
N ILE A 16 9.22 1.33 -8.50
CA ILE A 16 8.07 1.45 -7.58
C ILE A 16 7.28 2.73 -7.89
N GLN A 17 7.96 3.87 -7.96
CA GLN A 17 7.32 5.17 -8.20
C GLN A 17 6.66 5.27 -9.58
N ASP A 18 7.26 4.68 -10.62
CA ASP A 18 6.73 4.74 -11.99
C ASP A 18 5.58 3.74 -12.22
N LYS A 19 5.54 2.63 -11.47
CA LYS A 19 4.57 1.54 -11.71
C LYS A 19 3.41 1.49 -10.73
N LEU A 20 3.63 1.79 -9.45
CA LEU A 20 2.57 1.82 -8.45
C LEU A 20 1.85 3.17 -8.54
N THR A 21 0.99 3.32 -9.54
CA THR A 21 0.18 4.51 -9.80
C THR A 21 -1.27 4.24 -9.45
N ILE A 22 -2.06 5.30 -9.28
CA ILE A 22 -3.51 5.22 -9.07
C ILE A 22 -4.18 4.42 -10.22
N ALA A 23 -3.75 4.64 -11.47
CA ALA A 23 -4.27 3.91 -12.63
C ALA A 23 -4.03 2.39 -12.60
N ASN A 24 -3.10 1.92 -11.76
CA ASN A 24 -2.77 0.49 -11.61
C ASN A 24 -3.21 -0.07 -10.26
N LEU A 25 -4.05 0.65 -9.49
CA LEU A 25 -4.40 0.30 -8.11
C LEU A 25 -4.94 -1.13 -7.97
N GLU A 26 -5.87 -1.51 -8.84
CA GLU A 26 -6.49 -2.84 -8.84
C GLU A 26 -5.53 -3.96 -9.27
N SER A 27 -4.40 -3.62 -9.89
CA SER A 27 -3.34 -4.61 -10.20
C SER A 27 -2.40 -4.85 -9.02
N ILE A 28 -2.45 -3.99 -7.99
CA ILE A 28 -1.51 -4.01 -6.87
C ILE A 28 -2.19 -4.33 -5.53
N SER A 29 -3.52 -4.38 -5.50
CA SER A 29 -4.35 -4.97 -4.44
C SER A 29 -5.72 -5.35 -4.99
N ASN A 30 -6.29 -6.47 -4.56
CA ASN A 30 -7.67 -6.85 -4.87
C ASN A 30 -8.69 -6.16 -3.94
N GLU A 31 -8.21 -5.56 -2.84
CA GLU A 31 -9.02 -4.95 -1.80
C GLU A 31 -9.18 -3.42 -1.96
N LEU A 32 -8.71 -2.85 -3.08
CA LEU A 32 -8.81 -1.44 -3.42
C LEU A 32 -9.25 -1.27 -4.88
N PHE A 33 -10.31 -0.49 -5.10
CA PHE A 33 -10.82 -0.19 -6.44
C PHE A 33 -11.28 1.26 -6.53
N VAL A 34 -11.16 1.87 -7.71
CA VAL A 34 -11.54 3.27 -7.93
C VAL A 34 -13.05 3.35 -8.15
N ILE A 35 -13.74 4.20 -7.38
CA ILE A 35 -15.20 4.34 -7.44
C ILE A 35 -15.68 5.67 -8.02
N GLY A 36 -14.77 6.63 -8.18
CA GLY A 36 -15.15 7.96 -8.64
C GLY A 36 -13.98 8.72 -9.25
N ASN A 37 -13.81 9.97 -8.83
CA ASN A 37 -12.78 10.83 -9.39
C ASN A 37 -11.38 10.30 -9.09
N GLN A 38 -10.48 10.39 -10.06
CA GLN A 38 -9.08 10.07 -9.86
C GLN A 38 -8.18 11.01 -10.66
N ASN A 39 -6.99 11.22 -10.13
CA ASN A 39 -5.88 11.87 -10.79
C ASN A 39 -4.58 11.10 -10.48
N THR A 40 -3.43 11.71 -10.71
CA THR A 40 -2.12 11.04 -10.53
C THR A 40 -1.72 10.86 -9.06
N THR A 41 -2.29 11.66 -8.15
CA THR A 41 -1.95 11.70 -6.73
C THR A 41 -3.11 11.33 -5.83
N GLU A 42 -4.35 11.33 -6.32
CA GLU A 42 -5.54 11.09 -5.50
C GLU A 42 -6.59 10.28 -6.27
N ALA A 43 -7.37 9.48 -5.54
CA ALA A 43 -8.57 8.85 -6.05
C ALA A 43 -9.62 8.62 -4.96
N GLU A 44 -10.89 8.73 -5.33
CA GLU A 44 -12.01 8.19 -4.57
C GLU A 44 -12.01 6.66 -4.75
N ILE A 45 -11.86 5.91 -3.66
CA ILE A 45 -11.73 4.46 -3.68
C ILE A 45 -12.77 3.77 -2.79
N GLY A 46 -13.13 2.54 -3.16
CA GLY A 46 -13.75 1.57 -2.28
C GLY A 46 -12.71 0.60 -1.71
N SER A 47 -12.89 0.19 -0.46
CA SER A 47 -12.02 -0.75 0.24
C SER A 47 -12.82 -1.62 1.23
N VAL A 48 -12.14 -2.60 1.85
CA VAL A 48 -12.71 -3.41 2.95
C VAL A 48 -13.18 -2.58 4.16
N TRP A 49 -12.68 -1.35 4.31
CA TRP A 49 -13.04 -0.46 5.42
C TRP A 49 -14.08 0.60 5.05
N GLY A 50 -14.59 0.58 3.81
CA GLY A 50 -15.48 1.58 3.27
C GLY A 50 -14.84 2.45 2.19
N GLU A 51 -15.44 3.62 1.97
CA GLU A 51 -15.08 4.56 0.90
C GLU A 51 -14.23 5.71 1.45
N PHE A 52 -13.15 6.05 0.75
CA PHE A 52 -12.19 7.07 1.17
C PHE A 52 -11.56 7.79 -0.02
N THR A 53 -11.00 8.97 0.23
CA THR A 53 -9.99 9.56 -0.63
C THR A 53 -8.64 8.92 -0.33
N LEU A 54 -8.11 8.19 -1.32
CA LEU A 54 -6.75 7.66 -1.30
C LEU A 54 -5.80 8.72 -1.85
N THR A 55 -4.84 9.14 -1.04
CA THR A 55 -3.73 9.99 -1.48
C THR A 55 -2.50 9.15 -1.79
N ARG A 56 -1.69 9.58 -2.75
CA ARG A 56 -0.44 8.96 -3.22
C ARG A 56 0.65 10.00 -3.32
N SER A 57 1.72 9.79 -2.57
CA SER A 57 2.91 10.65 -2.55
C SER A 57 4.18 9.86 -2.91
N LEU A 58 5.07 10.47 -3.68
CA LEU A 58 6.42 9.94 -3.89
C LEU A 58 7.28 10.20 -2.65
N ILE A 59 8.02 9.20 -2.22
CA ILE A 59 8.94 9.31 -1.07
C ILE A 59 10.25 8.59 -1.38
N ARG A 60 11.26 8.81 -0.54
CA ARG A 60 12.50 8.03 -0.58
C ARG A 60 12.17 6.54 -0.42
N GLY A 61 12.69 5.72 -1.33
CA GLY A 61 12.49 4.28 -1.41
C GLY A 61 11.24 3.84 -2.17
N GLY A 62 10.28 4.72 -2.47
CA GLY A 62 9.05 4.33 -3.18
C GLY A 62 7.91 5.31 -3.03
N ILE A 63 6.75 4.84 -2.55
CA ILE A 63 5.53 5.64 -2.42
C ILE A 63 4.93 5.56 -1.01
N ARG A 64 4.13 6.56 -0.66
CA ARG A 64 3.20 6.56 0.47
C ARG A 64 1.77 6.66 -0.05
N LEU A 65 0.91 5.86 0.57
CA LEU A 65 -0.53 5.86 0.40
C LEU A 65 -1.19 6.21 1.74
N ALA A 66 -2.27 6.97 1.72
CA ALA A 66 -3.03 7.29 2.94
C ALA A 66 -4.52 7.47 2.63
N LEU A 67 -5.35 7.00 3.56
CA LEU A 67 -6.80 7.22 3.53
C LEU A 67 -7.09 8.51 4.31
N GLU A 68 -7.44 9.58 3.60
CA GLU A 68 -7.49 10.94 4.17
C GLU A 68 -8.53 11.07 5.29
N GLU A 69 -9.72 10.51 5.08
CA GLU A 69 -10.83 10.60 6.01
C GLU A 69 -10.92 9.41 6.98
N CYS A 70 -9.96 8.48 6.94
CA CYS A 70 -9.99 7.31 7.79
C CYS A 70 -9.84 7.70 9.26
N PRO A 71 -10.78 7.32 10.16
CA PRO A 71 -10.72 7.72 11.57
C PRO A 71 -9.48 7.16 12.29
N ASN A 72 -8.94 6.05 11.79
CA ASN A 72 -7.73 5.42 12.28
C ASN A 72 -6.44 6.06 11.73
N ALA A 73 -6.54 7.09 10.88
CA ALA A 73 -5.43 7.72 10.16
C ALA A 73 -4.54 6.67 9.48
N LEU A 74 -5.19 5.73 8.77
CA LEU A 74 -4.52 4.62 8.12
C LEU A 74 -3.69 5.13 6.95
N ALA A 75 -2.39 4.87 7.01
CA ALA A 75 -1.45 5.18 5.95
C ALA A 75 -0.40 4.08 5.86
N TRP A 76 0.13 3.85 4.66
CA TRP A 76 1.19 2.87 4.46
C TRP A 76 2.19 3.30 3.39
N THR A 77 3.38 2.71 3.45
CA THR A 77 4.44 2.93 2.48
C THR A 77 4.84 1.64 1.83
N ILE A 78 5.15 1.68 0.53
CA ILE A 78 5.73 0.57 -0.22
C ILE A 78 7.11 1.04 -0.69
N THR A 79 8.16 0.45 -0.14
CA THR A 79 9.54 0.96 -0.31
C THR A 79 10.55 -0.15 -0.56
N THR A 80 11.69 0.19 -1.16
CA THR A 80 12.85 -0.68 -1.36
C THR A 80 14.16 0.10 -1.20
N GLY A 81 15.31 -0.58 -1.21
CA GLY A 81 16.63 0.08 -1.19
C GLY A 81 17.02 0.69 0.17
N ILE A 82 16.31 0.35 1.25
CA ILE A 82 16.56 0.84 2.60
C ILE A 82 17.10 -0.29 3.47
N LYS A 83 18.16 -0.02 4.24
CA LYS A 83 18.72 -0.98 5.21
C LYS A 83 17.67 -1.40 6.26
N PRO A 84 17.76 -2.62 6.83
CA PRO A 84 18.87 -3.58 6.70
C PRO A 84 18.85 -4.42 5.43
N ASP A 85 17.71 -4.54 4.75
CA ASP A 85 17.55 -5.39 3.57
C ASP A 85 17.16 -4.53 2.34
N PRO A 86 18.14 -4.02 1.59
CA PRO A 86 17.85 -3.12 0.47
C PRO A 86 17.27 -3.85 -0.76
N GLU A 87 17.30 -5.18 -0.79
CA GLU A 87 16.93 -6.00 -1.97
C GLU A 87 15.50 -6.54 -1.90
N VAL A 88 14.70 -6.07 -0.94
CA VAL A 88 13.29 -6.45 -0.76
C VAL A 88 12.37 -5.24 -0.90
N ILE A 89 11.09 -5.51 -1.12
CA ILE A 89 10.04 -4.52 -0.93
C ILE A 89 9.52 -4.66 0.50
N VAL A 90 9.40 -3.53 1.20
CA VAL A 90 8.80 -3.44 2.52
C VAL A 90 7.48 -2.68 2.40
N ILE A 91 6.40 -3.31 2.83
CA ILE A 91 5.14 -2.63 3.14
C ILE A 91 5.18 -2.30 4.63
N HIS A 92 4.97 -1.04 4.97
CA HIS A 92 4.84 -0.58 6.35
C HIS A 92 3.55 0.21 6.49
N LEU A 93 2.59 -0.33 7.23
CA LEU A 93 1.29 0.29 7.48
C LEU A 93 1.21 0.76 8.93
N THR A 94 0.65 1.96 9.10
CA THR A 94 0.47 2.60 10.41
C THR A 94 -0.97 3.04 10.61
N ILE A 95 -1.42 2.95 11.87
CA ILE A 95 -2.66 3.58 12.33
C ILE A 95 -2.41 4.39 13.60
N ASN A 96 -3.13 5.49 13.77
CA ASN A 96 -3.07 6.35 14.96
C ASN A 96 -3.93 5.81 16.10
N ARG A 97 -3.61 4.59 16.53
CA ARG A 97 -4.24 3.90 17.66
C ARG A 97 -3.16 3.21 18.49
N LYS A 98 -3.37 3.13 19.80
CA LYS A 98 -2.56 2.28 20.70
C LYS A 98 -3.06 0.83 20.69
N GLU A 99 -4.38 0.67 20.64
CA GLU A 99 -5.09 -0.61 20.63
C GLU A 99 -6.26 -0.54 19.63
N GLN A 100 -6.61 -1.68 19.05
CA GLN A 100 -7.80 -1.86 18.21
C GLN A 100 -8.43 -3.23 18.45
N THR A 101 -9.63 -3.41 17.93
CA THR A 101 -10.33 -4.70 18.00
C THR A 101 -9.53 -5.76 17.24
N ALA A 102 -9.63 -7.01 17.70
CA ALA A 102 -8.97 -8.14 17.04
C ALA A 102 -9.43 -8.28 15.59
N ASP A 103 -10.73 -8.06 15.32
CA ASP A 103 -11.31 -8.13 13.98
C ASP A 103 -10.69 -7.09 13.04
N PHE A 104 -10.55 -5.83 13.48
CA PHE A 104 -9.93 -4.79 12.65
C PHE A 104 -8.44 -5.05 12.41
N ILE A 105 -7.74 -5.61 13.40
CA ILE A 105 -6.36 -6.06 13.22
C ILE A 105 -6.29 -7.18 12.18
N GLN A 106 -7.21 -8.14 12.23
CA GLN A 106 -7.28 -9.23 11.25
C GLN A 106 -7.56 -8.71 9.84
N GLU A 107 -8.43 -7.70 9.69
CA GLU A 107 -8.67 -7.03 8.41
C GLU A 107 -7.40 -6.37 7.86
N ILE A 108 -6.60 -5.70 8.70
CA ILE A 108 -5.30 -5.14 8.29
C ILE A 108 -4.35 -6.23 7.83
N GLU A 109 -4.25 -7.34 8.58
CA GLU A 109 -3.37 -8.45 8.22
C GLU A 109 -3.80 -9.08 6.88
N ALA A 110 -5.10 -9.29 6.68
CA ALA A 110 -5.65 -9.82 5.42
C ALA A 110 -5.37 -8.88 4.24
N PHE A 111 -5.60 -7.58 4.40
CA PHE A 111 -5.27 -6.57 3.40
C PHE A 111 -3.78 -6.58 3.02
N LEU A 112 -2.90 -6.66 4.03
CA LEU A 112 -1.46 -6.68 3.80
C LEU A 112 -1.00 -7.97 3.12
N ASP A 113 -1.64 -9.11 3.40
CA ASP A 113 -1.37 -10.39 2.74
C ASP A 113 -1.81 -10.37 1.27
N ASP A 114 -2.99 -9.80 0.97
CA ASP A 114 -3.46 -9.57 -0.39
C ASP A 114 -2.48 -8.68 -1.16
N GLN A 115 -2.23 -7.47 -0.65
CA GLN A 115 -1.36 -6.50 -1.32
C GLN A 115 0.06 -7.05 -1.51
N SER A 116 0.59 -7.77 -0.53
CA SER A 116 1.88 -8.45 -0.65
C SER A 116 1.89 -9.47 -1.78
N SER A 117 0.84 -10.28 -1.90
CA SER A 117 0.70 -11.29 -2.95
C SER A 117 0.59 -10.66 -4.34
N CYS A 118 -0.24 -9.62 -4.48
CA CYS A 118 -0.41 -8.86 -5.71
C CYS A 118 0.90 -8.20 -6.15
N LEU A 119 1.58 -7.47 -5.25
CA LEU A 119 2.88 -6.84 -5.56
C LEU A 119 3.94 -7.86 -5.94
N GLN A 120 3.99 -9.02 -5.26
CA GLN A 120 4.90 -10.09 -5.61
C GLN A 120 4.70 -10.56 -7.06
N GLN A 121 3.44 -10.75 -7.48
CA GLN A 121 3.12 -11.16 -8.85
C GLN A 121 3.41 -10.03 -9.85
N TYR A 122 2.97 -8.81 -9.52
CA TYR A 122 3.09 -7.63 -10.37
C TYR A 122 4.55 -7.32 -10.75
N PHE A 123 5.47 -7.39 -9.80
CA PHE A 123 6.90 -7.17 -10.06
C PHE A 123 7.62 -8.39 -10.64
N LYS A 124 7.14 -9.62 -10.40
CA LYS A 124 7.69 -10.82 -11.06
C LYS A 124 7.32 -10.88 -12.54
N ALA A 125 6.08 -10.53 -12.91
CA ALA A 125 5.58 -10.57 -14.28
C ALA A 125 6.18 -9.49 -15.20
N THR A 126 6.80 -8.45 -14.62
CA THR A 126 7.38 -7.32 -15.36
C THR A 126 8.91 -7.34 -15.41
N THR A 127 9.53 -8.46 -15.04
CA THR A 127 11.00 -8.67 -15.09
C THR A 127 11.32 -9.69 -16.17
#